data_AF-A0A357LVH7-F1
#
_entry.id   AF-A0A357LVH7-F1
#
_cell.length_a   1.000
_cell.length_b   1.000
_cell.length_c   1.000
_cell.angle_alpha   90.00
_cell.angle_beta   90.00
_cell.angle_gamma   90.00
#
_symmetry.space_group_name_H-M   'P 1'
#
loop_
_entity.id
_entity.type
_entity.pdbx_description
1 polymer ?
#
loop_
_entity_poly.entity_id
_entity_poly.type
_entity_poly.pdbx_seq_one_letter_code
_entity_poly.pdbx_strand_id
1 'polypeptide(L)' 'MSKPTTNSVEVTLLKQHTHKGVAYAKGDKISVRPDQKIWLVKEGVIAADAAATASTPEKEAK' A
#
# COMPACT_ATOMS: atom_id res chain seq x y z
N MET A 1 20.80 -9.93 -18.35
CA MET A 1 20.32 -8.54 -18.15
C MET A 1 19.67 -8.44 -16.79
N SER A 2 20.00 -7.39 -16.04
CA SER A 2 19.86 -7.21 -14.59
C SER A 2 18.43 -7.32 -14.06
N LYS A 3 18.24 -8.03 -12.94
CA LYS A 3 16.98 -8.11 -12.18
C LYS A 3 16.57 -6.70 -11.73
N PRO A 4 15.36 -6.19 -12.05
CA PRO A 4 14.93 -4.92 -11.52
C PRO A 4 14.70 -5.07 -10.01
N THR A 5 15.51 -4.37 -9.21
CA THR A 5 15.30 -4.18 -7.78
C THR A 5 13.90 -3.62 -7.58
N THR A 6 12.97 -4.46 -7.12
CA THR A 6 11.60 -4.07 -6.74
C THR A 6 11.66 -3.24 -5.46
N ASN A 7 12.03 -1.96 -5.59
CA ASN A 7 11.85 -0.99 -4.51
C ASN A 7 10.34 -0.81 -4.31
N SER A 8 9.82 -1.46 -3.26
CA SER A 8 8.43 -1.30 -2.84
C SER A 8 8.41 -0.40 -1.62
N VAL A 9 7.40 0.46 -1.55
CA VAL A 9 7.16 1.38 -0.45
C VAL A 9 5.87 1.00 0.24
N GLU A 10 5.88 0.98 1.56
CA GLU A 10 4.68 0.76 2.35
C GLU A 10 3.88 2.05 2.45
N VAL A 11 2.57 1.95 2.22
CA VAL A 11 1.65 3.08 2.27
C VAL A 11 0.39 2.70 3.04
N THR A 12 -0.13 3.64 3.82
CA THR A 12 -1.38 3.47 4.57
C THR A 12 -2.58 3.97 3.77
N LEU A 13 -3.60 3.13 3.62
CA LEU A 13 -4.82 3.43 2.89
C LEU A 13 -5.74 4.38 3.69
N LEU A 14 -6.24 5.43 3.04
CA LEU A 14 -7.23 6.35 3.57
C LEU A 14 -8.68 5.91 3.30
N LYS A 15 -8.87 4.96 2.38
CA LYS A 15 -10.17 4.36 2.02
C LYS A 15 -9.97 2.88 1.68
N GLN A 16 -11.06 2.12 1.71
CA GLN A 16 -11.06 0.73 1.25
C GLN A 16 -10.55 0.66 -0.20
N HIS A 17 -9.56 -0.20 -0.45
CA HIS A 17 -8.95 -0.36 -1.77
C HIS A 17 -8.65 -1.84 -2.03
N THR A 18 -8.82 -2.27 -3.27
CA THR A 18 -8.46 -3.63 -3.67
C THR A 18 -7.08 -3.60 -4.32
N HIS A 19 -6.10 -4.28 -3.72
CA HIS A 19 -4.75 -4.37 -4.23
C HIS A 19 -4.41 -5.84 -4.51
N LYS A 20 -4.02 -6.15 -5.76
CA LYS A 20 -3.75 -7.53 -6.23
C LYS A 20 -4.90 -8.53 -5.98
N GLY A 21 -6.15 -8.08 -6.05
CA GLY A 21 -7.33 -8.92 -5.80
C GLY A 21 -7.63 -9.15 -4.31
N VAL A 22 -6.85 -8.56 -3.40
CA VAL A 22 -7.12 -8.55 -1.96
C VAL A 22 -7.76 -7.23 -1.59
N ALA A 23 -8.89 -7.28 -0.89
CA ALA A 23 -9.54 -6.10 -0.35
C ALA A 23 -8.83 -5.68 0.95
N TYR A 24 -8.39 -4.42 1.01
CA TYR A 24 -7.80 -3.80 2.18
C TYR A 24 -8.70 -2.70 2.71
N ALA A 25 -8.80 -2.56 4.03
CA ALA A 25 -9.64 -1.55 4.66
C ALA A 25 -8.94 -0.19 4.71
N LYS A 26 -9.71 0.84 5.12
CA LYS A 26 -9.11 2.11 5.52
C LYS A 26 -8.22 1.88 6.75
N GLY A 27 -6.99 2.37 6.70
CA GLY A 27 -5.98 2.22 7.74
C GLY A 27 -5.02 1.04 7.52
N ASP A 28 -5.34 0.14 6.58
CA ASP A 28 -4.44 -0.96 6.21
C ASP A 28 -3.20 -0.45 5.46
N LYS A 29 -2.14 -1.26 5.54
CA LYS A 29 -0.89 -0.99 4.83
C LYS A 29 -0.71 -1.92 3.67
N ILE A 30 -0.30 -1.35 2.56
CA ILE A 30 0.05 -2.11 1.36
C ILE A 30 1.45 -1.74 0.88
N SER A 31 2.16 -2.73 0.36
CA SER A 31 3.44 -2.52 -0.31
C SER A 31 3.19 -2.32 -1.81
N VAL A 32 3.51 -1.12 -2.29
CA VAL A 32 3.30 -0.71 -3.68
C VAL A 32 4.61 -0.19 -4.27
N ARG A 33 4.69 -0.12 -5.59
CA ARG A 33 5.82 0.55 -6.24
C ARG A 33 5.77 2.07 -6.01
N PRO A 34 6.90 2.78 -6.04
CA PRO A 34 6.92 4.25 -5.94
C PRO A 34 6.05 4.93 -6.98
N ASP A 35 6.01 4.42 -8.22
CA ASP A 35 5.10 4.91 -9.27
C ASP A 35 3.62 4.78 -8.87
N GLN A 36 3.27 3.64 -8.27
CA GLN A 36 1.91 3.36 -7.78
C GLN A 36 1.57 4.23 -6.57
N LYS A 37 2.52 4.49 -5.67
CA LYS A 37 2.35 5.45 -4.56
C LYS A 37 1.93 6.82 -5.08
N ILE A 38 2.59 7.33 -6.13
CA ILE A 38 2.24 8.64 -6.72
C ILE A 38 0.80 8.62 -7.25
N TRP A 39 0.41 7.54 -7.95
CA TRP A 39 -0.96 7.38 -8.43
C TRP A 39 -1.98 7.33 -7.28
N LEU A 40 -1.70 6.54 -6.24
CA LEU A 40 -2.55 6.41 -5.05
C LEU A 40 -2.72 7.75 -4.30
N VAL A 41 -1.68 8.59 -4.24
CA VAL A 41 -1.78 9.95 -3.68
C VAL A 41 -2.71 10.82 -4.54
N LYS A 42 -2.56 10.77 -5.86
CA LYS A 42 -3.40 11.56 -6.80
C LYS A 42 -4.87 11.15 -6.73
N GLU A 43 -5.15 9.87 -6.55
CA GLU A 43 -6.49 9.32 -6.39
C GLU A 43 -7.08 9.51 -4.97
N GLY A 44 -6.33 10.14 -4.06
CA GLY A 44 -6.71 10.31 -2.65
C GLY A 44 -6.90 8.98 -1.91
N VAL A 45 -6.25 7.91 -2.38
CA VAL A 45 -6.30 6.58 -1.76
C VAL A 45 -5.36 6.50 -0.56
N ILE A 46 -4.25 7.25 -0.58
CA ILE A 46 -3.28 7.35 0.53
C ILE A 46 -2.92 8.82 0.78
N ALA A 47 -2.38 9.13 1.96
CA ALA A 47 -1.87 10.46 2.27
C ALA A 47 -0.51 10.70 1.58
N ALA A 48 -0.27 11.93 1.13
CA ALA A 48 1.01 12.35 0.56
C ALA A 48 2.18 12.24 1.56
N ASP A 49 1.87 12.35 2.85
CA ASP A 49 2.82 12.40 3.97
C ASP A 49 2.77 11.14 4.87
N ALA A 50 2.40 9.97 4.31
CA ALA A 50 2.38 8.75 5.11
C ALA A 50 3.82 8.24 5.37
N ALA A 51 4.51 8.88 6.30
CA ALA A 51 5.65 8.33 7.01
C ALA A 51 5.19 7.11 7.82
N ALA A 52 5.91 6.02 7.65
CA ALA A 52 5.60 4.70 8.19
C ALA A 52 5.45 4.71 9.72
N THR A 53 4.28 4.32 10.23
CA THR A 53 4.11 3.91 11.64
C THR A 53 3.39 2.57 11.73
N ALA A 54 4.17 1.48 11.72
CA ALA A 54 3.91 0.09 12.14
C ALA A 54 2.63 -0.69 11.70
N SER A 55 2.77 -2.01 11.70
CA SER A 55 1.72 -3.04 11.92
C SER A 55 1.05 -3.72 10.71
N THR A 56 1.57 -4.91 10.40
CA THR A 56 0.86 -6.20 10.32
C THR A 56 -0.55 -6.17 10.95
N PRO A 57 -1.54 -6.75 10.26
CA PRO A 57 -2.18 -7.90 10.89
C PRO A 57 -2.24 -9.09 9.92
N GLU A 58 -1.62 -10.16 10.38
CA GLU A 58 -2.10 -11.53 10.26
C GLU A 58 -3.63 -11.56 10.24
N LYS A 59 -4.21 -11.98 9.12
CA LYS A 59 -5.58 -12.50 9.10
C LYS A 59 -5.63 -13.73 8.19
N GLU A 60 -5.00 -14.79 8.68
CA GLU A 60 -5.62 -16.12 8.58
C GLU A 60 -6.92 -16.13 9.43
N ALA A 61 -7.74 -17.16 9.20
CA ALA A 61 -9.09 -17.43 9.71
C ALA A 61 -10.20 -16.74 8.89
N LYS A 62 -10.94 -17.48 8.06
CA LYS A 62 -11.64 -18.74 8.40
C LYS A 62 -11.80 -19.67 7.20
#